data_AF-A0A8J7YI80-F1
#
_entry.id   AF-A0A8J7YI80-F1
#
_cell.length_a   1.000
_cell.length_b   1.000
_cell.length_c   1.000
_cell.angle_alpha   90.00
_cell.angle_beta   90.00
_cell.angle_gamma   90.00
#
_symmetry.space_group_name_H-M   'P 1'
#
loop_
_entity.id
_entity.type
_entity.pdbx_description
1 polymer ?
#
loop_
_entity_poly.entity_id
_entity_poly.type
_entity_poly.pdbx_seq_one_letter_code
_entity_poly.pdbx_strand_id
1 'polypeptide(L)' 'MSTETPETKEEFAGEMAVLVLGLLVCLPVGIYYYFANKEERQVCPECRETADMAASSCPNCSNEL' A
#
# COMPACT_ATOMS: atom_id res chain seq x y z
N MET A 1 43.27 -8.38 -38.88
CA MET A 1 41.89 -7.86 -38.89
C MET A 1 41.29 -8.28 -37.57
N SER A 2 41.46 -7.45 -36.54
CA SER A 2 40.97 -7.75 -35.19
C SER A 2 39.48 -7.43 -35.16
N THR A 3 38.65 -8.43 -34.90
CA THR A 3 37.20 -8.29 -34.74
C THR A 3 36.92 -7.72 -33.36
N GLU A 4 36.55 -6.45 -33.31
CA GLU A 4 36.12 -5.77 -32.10
C GLU A 4 34.73 -6.29 -31.73
N THR A 5 34.63 -7.01 -30.61
CA THR A 5 33.36 -7.44 -30.02
C THR A 5 32.56 -6.19 -29.65
N PRO A 6 31.27 -6.07 -30.01
CA PRO A 6 30.49 -4.91 -29.58
C PRO A 6 30.38 -4.91 -28.05
N GLU A 7 31.01 -3.92 -27.43
CA GLU A 7 30.80 -3.57 -26.03
C GLU A 7 29.30 -3.28 -25.85
N THR A 8 28.56 -4.20 -25.24
CA THR A 8 27.14 -4.02 -24.92
C THR A 8 27.04 -2.89 -23.90
N LYS A 9 26.83 -1.67 -24.38
CA LYS A 9 26.44 -0.54 -23.53
C LYS A 9 25.01 -0.85 -23.12
N GLU A 10 24.82 -1.32 -21.89
CA GLU A 10 23.49 -1.31 -21.29
C GLU A 10 23.09 0.16 -21.13
N GLU A 11 22.50 0.73 -22.18
CA GLU A 11 21.86 2.02 -22.12
C GLU A 11 20.75 1.88 -21.07
N PHE A 12 20.90 2.60 -19.96
CA PHE A 12 19.89 2.65 -18.91
C PHE A 12 18.57 3.08 -19.55
N ALA A 13 17.70 2.11 -19.84
CA ALA A 13 16.38 2.38 -20.40
C ALA A 13 15.65 3.24 -19.38
N GLY A 14 15.49 4.54 -19.70
CA GLY A 14 14.93 5.55 -18.80
C GLY A 14 13.57 5.17 -18.22
N GLU A 15 12.88 4.19 -18.80
CA GLU A 15 11.69 3.55 -18.26
C GLU A 15 11.87 3.02 -16.83
N MET A 16 12.98 2.35 -16.52
CA MET A 16 13.21 1.82 -15.16
C MET A 16 13.47 2.95 -14.15
N ALA A 17 14.11 4.03 -14.58
CA ALA A 17 14.35 5.19 -13.73
C ALA A 17 13.03 5.93 -13.42
N VAL A 18 12.15 6.07 -14.41
CA VAL A 18 10.82 6.68 -14.23
C VAL A 18 9.95 5.83 -13.29
N LEU A 19 9.99 4.51 -13.40
CA LEU A 19 9.28 3.61 -12.49
C LEU A 19 9.78 3.74 -11.05
N VAL A 20 11.09 3.76 -10.84
CA VAL A 20 11.67 3.91 -9.50
C VAL A 20 11.34 5.27 -8.89
N LEU A 21 11.46 6.36 -9.64
CA LEU A 21 11.08 7.70 -9.18
C LEU A 21 9.59 7.81 -8.90
N GLY A 22 8.75 7.22 -9.77
CA GLY A 22 7.31 7.14 -9.57
C GLY A 22 6.96 6.40 -8.29
N LEU A 23 7.60 5.27 -8.01
CA LEU A 23 7.42 4.52 -6.76
C LEU A 23 7.85 5.33 -5.54
N LEU A 24 9.00 6.01 -5.59
CA LEU A 24 9.52 6.80 -4.48
C LEU A 24 8.62 7.99 -4.12
N VAL A 25 7.82 8.51 -5.06
CA VAL A 25 6.88 9.61 -4.78
C VAL A 25 5.48 9.08 -4.47
N CYS A 26 4.97 8.13 -5.25
CA CYS A 26 3.60 7.62 -5.09
C CYS A 26 3.45 6.77 -3.83
N LEU A 27 4.45 5.98 -3.45
CA LEU A 27 4.36 5.10 -2.27
C LEU A 27 4.25 5.92 -0.96
N PRO A 28 5.10 6.93 -0.68
CA PRO A 28 4.94 7.74 0.54
C PRO A 28 3.63 8.52 0.57
N VAL A 29 3.18 9.07 -0.57
CA VAL A 29 1.90 9.77 -0.67
C VAL A 29 0.75 8.81 -0.37
N GLY A 30 0.75 7.61 -0.96
CA GLY A 30 -0.24 6.58 -0.69
C GLY A 30 -0.28 6.16 0.78
N ILE A 31 0.89 5.97 1.39
CA ILE A 31 1.01 5.66 2.83
C ILE A 31 0.44 6.79 3.69
N TYR A 32 0.76 8.05 3.38
CA TYR A 32 0.23 9.21 4.09
C TYR A 32 -1.30 9.26 4.01
N TYR A 33 -1.87 9.11 2.80
CA TYR A 33 -3.31 9.09 2.61
C TYR A 33 -3.98 7.91 3.33
N TYR A 34 -3.37 6.73 3.30
CA TYR A 34 -3.88 5.57 4.03
C TYR A 34 -3.98 5.85 5.53
N PHE A 35 -2.93 6.37 6.15
CA PHE A 35 -2.94 6.65 7.59
C PHE A 35 -3.81 7.85 7.96
N ALA A 36 -3.89 8.88 7.12
CA ALA A 36 -4.73 10.05 7.35
C ALA A 36 -6.23 9.75 7.24
N ASN A 37 -6.61 8.72 6.47
CA ASN A 37 -8.00 8.37 6.21
C ASN A 37 -8.37 6.97 6.72
N LYS A 38 -7.50 6.33 7.52
CA LYS A 38 -7.84 5.03 8.08
C LYS A 38 -9.07 5.21 8.98
N GLU A 39 -10.12 4.47 8.70
CA GLU A 39 -11.25 4.36 9.62
C GLU A 39 -10.81 3.48 10.79
N GLU A 40 -10.89 4.00 12.00
CA GLU A 40 -10.73 3.17 13.19
C GLU A 40 -11.97 2.29 13.33
N ARG A 41 -11.75 0.99 13.51
CA ARG A 41 -12.81 -0.01 13.73
C ARG A 41 -12.47 -0.85 14.94
N GLN A 42 -13.47 -1.16 15.75
CA GLN A 42 -13.32 -2.06 16.89
C GLN A 42 -13.74 -3.48 16.50
N VAL A 43 -13.12 -4.46 17.14
CA VAL A 43 -13.39 -5.88 16.91
C VAL A 43 -14.29 -6.38 18.04
N CYS A 44 -15.43 -6.95 17.69
CA CYS A 44 -16.32 -7.55 18.67
C CYS A 44 -15.62 -8.71 19.41
N PRO A 45 -15.58 -8.73 20.76
CA PRO A 45 -14.89 -9.78 21.51
C PRO A 45 -15.55 -11.17 21.35
N GLU A 46 -16.85 -11.19 21.03
CA GLU A 46 -17.65 -12.41 20.98
C GLU A 46 -17.59 -13.11 19.61
N CYS A 47 -17.86 -12.37 18.53
CA CYS A 47 -17.94 -12.95 17.18
C CYS A 47 -16.76 -12.55 16.27
N ARG A 48 -15.88 -11.66 16.73
CA ARG A 48 -14.72 -11.10 15.99
C ARG A 48 -15.05 -10.35 14.71
N GLU A 49 -16.31 -9.97 14.53
CA GLU A 49 -16.69 -9.06 13.45
C GLU A 49 -16.22 -7.62 13.75
N THR A 50 -15.95 -6.86 12.69
CA THR A 50 -15.56 -5.45 12.82
C THR A 50 -16.78 -4.55 12.87
N ALA A 51 -16.74 -3.54 13.74
CA ALA A 51 -17.76 -2.53 13.88
C ALA A 51 -17.15 -1.13 13.94
N ASP A 52 -17.97 -0.12 13.66
CA ASP A 52 -17.58 1.28 13.83
C ASP A 52 -17.24 1.57 15.31
N MET A 53 -16.29 2.46 15.56
CA MET A 53 -15.90 2.86 16.92
C MET A 53 -17.04 3.56 17.67
N ALA A 54 -18.01 4.14 16.97
CA ALA A 54 -19.20 4.75 17.57
C ALA A 54 -20.34 3.74 17.83
N ALA A 55 -20.20 2.49 17.40
CA ALA A 55 -21.23 1.48 17.61
C ALA A 55 -21.24 1.02 19.07
N SER A 56 -22.39 1.11 19.74
CA SER A 56 -22.59 0.60 21.11
C SER A 56 -22.92 -0.90 21.15
N SER A 57 -23.22 -1.51 19.99
CA SER A 57 -23.60 -2.91 19.87
C SER A 57 -23.15 -3.49 18.54
N CYS A 58 -22.75 -4.77 18.55
CA CYS A 58 -22.24 -5.48 17.40
C CYS A 58 -23.34 -5.65 16.34
N PRO A 59 -23.11 -5.24 15.08
CA PRO A 59 -24.11 -5.36 14.01
C PRO A 59 -24.40 -6.82 13.62
N ASN A 60 -23.53 -7.76 14.00
CA ASN A 60 -23.67 -9.17 13.66
C ASN A 60 -24.35 -9.98 14.78
N CYS A 61 -23.84 -9.90 16.02
CA CYS A 61 -24.37 -10.70 17.14
C CYS A 61 -25.25 -9.91 18.12
N SER A 62 -25.41 -8.59 17.93
CA SER A 62 -26.19 -7.69 18.80
C SER A 62 -25.71 -7.60 20.26
N ASN A 63 -24.58 -8.23 20.61
CA ASN A 63 -23.94 -8.04 21.91
C ASN A 63 -23.31 -6.64 22.02
N GLU A 64 -23.11 -6.17 23.23
CA GLU A 64 -22.39 -4.92 23.52
C GLU A 64 -20.96 -4.94 22.96
N LEU A 65 -20.49 -3.79 22.48
CA LEU A 65 -19.15 -3.57 21.91
C LEU A 65 -18.29 -2.75 22.86
#